data_AF-A0A6A1UVT8-F1
#
_entry.id   AF-A0A6A1UVT8-F1
#
_cell.length_a   1.000
_cell.length_b   1.000
_cell.length_c   1.000
_cell.angle_alpha   90.00
_cell.angle_beta   90.00
_cell.angle_gamma   90.00
#
_symmetry.space_group_name_H-M   'P 1'
#
loop_
_entity.id
_entity.type
_entity.pdbx_description
1 polymer ?
#
loop_
_entity_poly.entity_id
_entity_poly.type
_entity_poly.pdbx_seq_one_letter_code
_entity_poly.pdbx_strand_id
1 'polypeptide(L)'
;MTNRLLTMFLCLLMPAIWLSSSASAEQSLSANGKVLELDESNFDSAISSFDFILVDFYAPWCGHCKRLSPQACEKEFWDLLFCGRPTYTPPGTEAHDITQNPILGITVVLELDEAAPILASLKEPIVIAKVNADKFTRLARKYDIDGYPTLKIFMHGVPVEYNGPRKADLLVRYLKKFVAPNVSVLDSDSAISDFVEAAGTYFPIYIGFGLDELVISKLSVKYKKKAWFSVAKDFSEAWLMVAYDFDNGILL
;
A
#
# COMPACT_ATOMS: atom_id res chain seq x y z
N MET A 1 68.25 18.46 41.50
CA MET A 1 67.52 19.71 41.81
C MET A 1 66.62 20.03 40.63
N THR A 2 65.33 20.21 40.92
CA THR A 2 64.27 20.81 40.07
C THR A 2 64.01 20.20 38.68
N ASN A 3 63.43 19.00 38.72
CA ASN A 3 62.38 18.59 37.78
C ASN A 3 61.04 19.22 38.27
N ARG A 4 60.07 19.41 37.36
CA ARG A 4 58.64 19.81 37.59
C ARG A 4 58.23 21.25 37.24
N LEU A 5 58.49 21.69 36.01
CA LEU A 5 57.87 22.92 35.49
C LEU A 5 57.46 22.87 34.01
N LEU A 6 57.27 21.67 33.44
CA LEU A 6 56.90 21.53 32.02
C LEU A 6 55.81 20.48 31.73
N THR A 7 54.82 20.32 32.61
CA THR A 7 53.66 19.43 32.36
C THR A 7 52.31 19.98 32.82
N MET A 8 52.18 21.29 33.07
CA MET A 8 50.91 21.92 33.47
C MET A 8 50.35 22.92 32.46
N PHE A 9 50.42 22.64 31.16
CA PHE A 9 49.71 23.46 30.16
C PHE A 9 49.17 22.68 28.94
N LEU A 10 48.89 21.39 29.09
CA LEU A 10 48.27 20.61 28.01
C LEU A 10 47.33 19.50 28.52
N CYS A 11 46.45 19.82 29.48
CA CYS A 11 45.44 18.86 29.95
C CYS A 11 44.11 19.50 30.41
N LEU A 12 43.77 20.70 29.92
CA LEU A 12 42.50 21.38 30.25
C LEU A 12 41.77 21.94 29.01
N LEU A 13 41.84 21.24 27.88
CA LEU A 13 40.96 21.47 26.73
C LEU A 13 40.41 20.15 26.15
N MET A 14 40.08 19.18 27.00
CA MET A 14 39.15 18.10 26.64
C MET A 14 38.46 17.58 27.92
N PRO A 15 37.34 18.17 28.36
CA PRO A 15 36.12 17.41 28.47
C PRO A 15 35.56 17.33 27.04
N ALA A 16 35.70 16.22 26.31
CA ALA A 16 34.85 15.05 26.51
C ALA A 16 33.40 15.43 26.88
N ILE A 17 32.88 16.51 26.30
CA ILE A 17 31.45 16.63 26.07
C ILE A 17 31.17 15.64 24.94
N TRP A 18 31.01 14.38 25.34
CA TRP A 18 30.05 13.53 24.68
C TRP A 18 28.73 14.28 24.79
N LEU A 19 28.49 15.17 23.83
CA LEU A 19 27.13 15.41 23.39
C LEU A 19 26.79 14.06 22.78
N SER A 20 26.25 13.17 23.60
CA SER A 20 25.45 12.06 23.11
C SER A 20 24.44 12.74 22.21
N SER A 21 24.75 12.75 20.92
CA SER A 21 23.77 12.84 19.89
C SER A 21 22.91 11.61 20.15
N SER A 22 21.90 11.78 21.00
CA SER A 22 20.65 11.12 20.75
C SER A 22 20.25 11.66 19.38
N ALA A 23 20.77 11.03 18.34
CA ALA A 23 20.00 10.80 17.15
C ALA A 23 18.76 10.07 17.68
N SER A 24 17.80 10.85 18.17
CA SER A 24 16.42 10.46 18.10
C SER A 24 16.27 10.05 16.65
N ALA A 25 16.16 8.74 16.44
CA ALA A 25 15.50 8.21 15.28
C ALA A 25 14.08 8.79 15.35
N GLU A 26 13.92 10.02 14.88
CA GLU A 26 12.65 10.48 14.37
C GLU A 26 12.41 9.58 13.16
N GLN A 27 11.73 8.47 13.43
CA GLN A 27 11.25 7.56 12.42
C GLN A 27 10.18 8.32 11.64
N SER A 28 10.62 9.18 10.74
CA SER A 28 9.76 9.96 9.85
C SER A 28 8.95 8.94 9.06
N LEU A 29 7.66 8.84 9.35
CA LEU A 29 6.72 8.07 8.58
C LEU A 29 6.59 8.73 7.21
N SER A 30 7.51 8.42 6.30
CA SER A 30 7.52 8.93 4.94
C SER A 30 6.89 7.91 4.02
N ALA A 31 5.92 8.35 3.22
CA ALA A 31 5.27 7.55 2.19
C ALA A 31 6.21 7.32 0.97
N ASN A 32 7.39 6.73 1.20
CA ASN A 32 8.40 6.50 0.16
C ASN A 32 8.12 5.25 -0.69
N GLY A 33 6.86 4.79 -0.74
CA GLY A 33 6.50 3.57 -1.47
C GLY A 33 7.05 2.28 -0.86
N LYS A 34 7.46 2.30 0.41
CA LYS A 34 7.96 1.13 1.15
C LYS A 34 6.94 0.70 2.20
N VAL A 35 6.80 -0.62 2.40
CA VAL A 35 5.97 -1.18 3.47
C VAL A 35 6.51 -0.74 4.83
N LEU A 36 5.65 -0.09 5.62
CA LEU A 36 6.00 0.39 6.96
C LEU A 36 5.83 -0.70 8.01
N GLU A 37 6.71 -0.71 9.00
CA GLU A 37 6.61 -1.61 10.15
C GLU A 37 6.07 -0.85 11.34
N LEU A 38 4.92 -1.31 11.83
CA LEU A 38 4.25 -0.69 12.96
C LEU A 38 4.39 -1.54 14.23
N ASP A 39 4.40 -0.84 15.35
CA ASP A 39 4.42 -1.35 16.71
C ASP A 39 3.44 -0.55 17.59
N GLU A 40 3.26 -0.94 18.85
CA GLU A 40 2.34 -0.26 19.78
C GLU A 40 2.66 1.23 20.01
N SER A 41 3.91 1.67 19.80
CA SER A 41 4.32 3.05 20.06
C SER A 41 4.12 3.98 18.87
N ASN A 42 4.24 3.46 17.64
CA ASN A 42 4.15 4.24 16.41
C ASN A 42 2.79 4.10 15.69
N PHE A 43 1.95 3.14 16.08
CA PHE A 43 0.72 2.81 15.37
C PHE A 43 -0.30 3.95 15.36
N ASP A 44 -0.57 4.56 16.53
CA ASP A 44 -1.54 5.64 16.63
C ASP A 44 -1.05 6.90 15.88
N SER A 45 0.25 7.17 15.91
CA SER A 45 0.89 8.23 15.12
C SER A 45 0.78 7.97 13.63
N ALA A 46 1.02 6.75 13.17
CA ALA A 46 0.92 6.36 11.77
C ALA A 46 -0.48 6.56 11.21
N ILE A 47 -1.50 6.11 11.93
CA ILE A 47 -2.90 6.23 11.52
C ILE A 47 -3.37 7.68 11.52
N SER A 48 -2.81 8.52 12.40
CA SER A 48 -3.14 9.95 12.44
C SER A 48 -2.41 10.75 11.36
N SER A 49 -1.30 10.23 10.85
CA SER A 49 -0.46 10.91 9.85
C SER A 49 -0.94 10.68 8.43
N PHE A 50 -1.58 9.54 8.16
CA PHE A 50 -2.04 9.15 6.83
C PHE A 50 -3.56 9.00 6.77
N ASP A 51 -4.17 9.57 5.74
CA ASP A 51 -5.62 9.44 5.50
C ASP A 51 -6.02 8.01 5.13
N PHE A 52 -5.15 7.30 4.40
CA PHE A 52 -5.38 5.92 3.98
C PHE A 52 -4.17 5.04 4.28
N ILE A 53 -4.36 4.08 5.19
CA ILE A 53 -3.33 3.09 5.52
C ILE A 53 -3.93 1.69 5.54
N LEU A 54 -3.35 0.77 4.77
CA LEU A 54 -3.65 -0.66 4.83
C LEU A 54 -2.67 -1.31 5.80
N VAL A 55 -3.19 -1.96 6.83
CA VAL A 55 -2.39 -2.66 7.84
C VAL A 55 -2.59 -4.17 7.71
N ASP A 56 -1.48 -4.89 7.56
CA ASP A 56 -1.40 -6.35 7.64
C ASP A 56 -1.04 -6.81 9.05
N PHE A 57 -2.02 -7.42 9.72
CA PHE A 57 -1.85 -8.06 11.02
C PHE A 57 -1.40 -9.50 10.79
N TYR A 58 -0.12 -9.73 11.01
CA TYR A 58 0.52 -11.01 10.75
C TYR A 58 1.08 -11.65 12.01
N ALA A 59 1.34 -12.95 11.91
CA ALA A 59 2.10 -13.72 12.88
C ALA A 59 3.25 -14.45 12.18
N PRO A 60 4.45 -14.50 12.77
CA PRO A 60 5.65 -15.06 12.11
C PRO A 60 5.53 -16.56 11.84
N TRP A 61 4.78 -17.29 12.67
CA TRP A 61 4.56 -18.74 12.52
C TRP A 61 3.47 -19.09 11.50
N CYS A 62 2.70 -18.12 10.99
CA CYS A 62 1.54 -18.39 10.15
C CYS A 62 1.92 -18.59 8.66
N GLY A 63 1.77 -19.82 8.16
CA GLY A 63 2.01 -20.15 6.75
C GLY A 63 1.15 -19.35 5.75
N HIS A 64 -0.04 -18.90 6.15
CA HIS A 64 -0.90 -18.07 5.30
C HIS A 64 -0.40 -16.62 5.18
N CYS A 65 0.26 -16.09 6.22
CA CYS A 65 0.90 -14.77 6.19
C CYS A 65 2.13 -14.79 5.28
N LYS A 66 2.93 -15.86 5.36
CA LYS A 66 4.16 -16.03 4.57
C LYS A 66 3.93 -15.99 3.06
N ARG A 67 2.76 -16.42 2.58
CA ARG A 67 2.37 -16.34 1.16
C ARG A 67 1.91 -14.94 0.73
N LEU A 68 1.49 -14.10 1.67
CA LEU A 68 0.98 -12.76 1.41
C LEU A 68 2.09 -11.71 1.49
N SER A 69 2.99 -11.86 2.47
CA SER A 69 4.18 -11.02 2.63
C SER A 69 5.36 -11.89 3.09
N PRO A 70 6.14 -12.44 2.15
CA PRO A 70 7.33 -13.25 2.43
C PRO A 70 8.35 -12.56 3.33
N GLN A 71 8.43 -11.22 3.31
CA GLN A 71 9.29 -10.43 4.20
C GLN A 71 9.02 -10.67 5.69
N ALA A 72 7.81 -11.09 6.07
CA ALA A 72 7.52 -11.49 7.45
C ALA A 72 8.34 -12.72 7.91
N CYS A 73 8.88 -13.51 6.96
CA CYS A 73 9.72 -14.69 7.19
C CYS A 73 11.24 -14.38 7.20
N GLU A 74 11.68 -13.16 6.85
CA GLU A 74 13.11 -12.92 6.58
C GLU A 74 13.92 -12.50 7.82
N LYS A 75 13.25 -12.14 8.93
CA LYS A 75 13.93 -11.40 10.02
C LYS A 75 14.58 -12.24 11.11
N GLU A 76 14.43 -13.56 11.10
CA GLU A 76 15.12 -14.42 12.05
C GLU A 76 15.95 -15.47 11.32
N PHE A 77 17.24 -15.52 11.65
CA PHE A 77 18.26 -16.44 11.11
C PHE A 77 17.83 -17.93 11.11
N TRP A 78 16.80 -18.28 11.88
CA TRP A 78 16.23 -19.63 11.99
C TRP A 78 15.08 -19.92 11.00
N ASP A 79 14.55 -18.93 10.28
CA ASP A 79 13.40 -19.09 9.36
C ASP A 79 13.74 -19.71 7.99
N LEU A 80 15.04 -19.87 7.67
CA LEU A 80 15.50 -20.57 6.46
C LEU A 80 15.12 -22.07 6.43
N LEU A 81 14.79 -22.66 7.58
CA LEU A 81 14.44 -24.08 7.68
C LEU A 81 12.96 -24.38 7.44
N PHE A 82 12.06 -23.42 7.70
CA PHE A 82 10.60 -23.65 7.65
C PHE A 82 9.89 -22.99 6.47
N CYS A 83 10.52 -22.03 5.77
CA CYS A 83 9.93 -21.38 4.58
C CYS A 83 10.28 -22.09 3.24
N GLY A 84 11.07 -23.17 3.25
CA GLY A 84 11.55 -23.85 2.04
C GLY A 84 13.00 -23.48 1.73
N ARG A 85 13.81 -24.51 1.42
CA ARG A 85 15.29 -24.51 1.44
C ARG A 85 15.98 -23.28 0.84
N PRO A 86 17.06 -22.77 1.46
CA PRO A 86 18.17 -22.22 0.70
C PRO A 86 18.96 -23.39 0.08
N THR A 87 19.22 -23.36 -1.23
CA THR A 87 20.31 -24.16 -1.78
C THR A 87 21.62 -23.58 -1.25
N TYR A 88 22.21 -24.30 -0.29
CA TYR A 88 23.60 -24.27 0.16
C TYR A 88 24.52 -23.30 -0.60
N THR A 89 24.88 -22.17 0.00
CA THR A 89 26.04 -21.38 -0.42
C THR A 89 27.25 -21.78 0.45
N PRO A 90 28.37 -22.22 -0.15
CA PRO A 90 29.57 -22.57 0.59
C PRO A 90 30.18 -21.33 1.26
N PRO A 91 30.87 -21.49 2.41
CA PRO A 91 31.40 -20.37 3.18
C PRO A 91 32.56 -19.71 2.45
N GLY A 92 32.44 -18.40 2.19
CA GLY A 92 33.51 -17.57 1.61
C GLY A 92 33.11 -16.49 0.61
N THR A 93 31.83 -16.12 0.48
CA THR A 93 31.42 -15.05 -0.46
C THR A 93 30.70 -13.94 0.29
N GLU A 94 31.29 -12.75 0.25
CA GLU A 94 30.75 -11.52 0.81
C GLU A 94 29.43 -11.14 0.12
N ALA A 95 28.51 -10.54 0.89
CA ALA A 95 27.18 -10.16 0.47
C ALA A 95 27.22 -9.12 -0.65
N HIS A 96 27.20 -9.58 -1.90
CA HIS A 96 26.93 -8.75 -3.06
C HIS A 96 25.46 -8.89 -3.47
N ASP A 97 24.82 -7.73 -3.55
CA ASP A 97 23.48 -7.40 -4.05
C ASP A 97 22.88 -8.44 -5.01
N ILE A 98 21.85 -9.14 -4.54
CA ILE A 98 21.15 -10.22 -5.24
C ILE A 98 20.03 -9.70 -6.17
N THR A 99 19.97 -8.40 -6.45
CA THR A 99 18.93 -7.84 -7.34
C THR A 99 19.18 -8.08 -8.84
N GLN A 100 20.29 -8.70 -9.24
CA GLN A 100 20.62 -8.94 -10.65
C GLN A 100 21.13 -10.36 -10.93
N ASN A 101 20.26 -11.37 -10.81
CA ASN A 101 20.51 -12.68 -11.45
C ASN A 101 19.28 -13.19 -12.21
N PRO A 102 19.27 -13.14 -13.56
CA PRO A 102 18.11 -13.48 -14.37
C PRO A 102 17.89 -14.99 -14.61
N ILE A 103 18.57 -15.90 -13.89
CA ILE A 103 18.52 -17.35 -14.17
C ILE A 103 17.81 -18.19 -13.08
N LEU A 104 17.47 -17.61 -11.93
CA LEU A 104 16.58 -18.24 -10.94
C LEU A 104 15.23 -17.52 -10.97
N GLY A 105 14.38 -17.92 -11.91
CA GLY A 105 13.01 -17.42 -12.10
C GLY A 105 12.05 -17.83 -10.97
N ILE A 106 12.42 -17.55 -9.74
CA ILE A 106 11.51 -17.47 -8.59
C ILE A 106 11.83 -16.12 -7.95
N THR A 107 11.37 -15.05 -8.60
CA THR A 107 11.09 -13.82 -7.86
C THR A 107 10.05 -14.23 -6.83
N VAL A 108 10.43 -14.26 -5.56
CA VAL A 108 9.47 -14.42 -4.48
C VAL A 108 8.65 -13.12 -4.51
N VAL A 109 7.53 -13.16 -5.22
CA VAL A 109 6.68 -11.99 -5.48
C VAL A 109 6.20 -11.48 -4.14
N LEU A 110 6.69 -10.30 -3.77
CA LEU A 110 6.26 -9.56 -2.61
C LEU A 110 5.01 -8.78 -3.02
N GLU A 111 3.84 -9.41 -2.93
CA GLU A 111 2.58 -8.83 -3.44
C GLU A 111 2.29 -7.44 -2.83
N LEU A 112 2.68 -7.21 -1.57
CA LEU A 112 2.53 -5.92 -0.89
C LEU A 112 3.65 -4.92 -1.23
N ASP A 113 4.88 -5.38 -1.47
CA ASP A 113 6.00 -4.48 -1.78
C ASP A 113 5.96 -3.97 -3.21
N GLU A 114 5.32 -4.71 -4.13
CA GLU A 114 5.03 -4.23 -5.47
C GLU A 114 3.89 -3.19 -5.48
N ALA A 115 2.87 -3.40 -4.63
CA ALA A 115 1.74 -2.49 -4.50
C ALA A 115 2.13 -1.15 -3.85
N ALA A 116 3.02 -1.17 -2.85
CA ALA A 116 3.40 -0.01 -2.06
C ALA A 116 3.89 1.21 -2.89
N PRO A 117 4.84 1.08 -3.84
CA PRO A 117 5.30 2.22 -4.64
C PRO A 117 4.22 2.78 -5.57
N ILE A 118 3.36 1.90 -6.11
CA ILE A 118 2.27 2.32 -7.01
C ILE A 118 1.23 3.15 -6.24
N LEU A 119 0.91 2.73 -5.02
CA LEU A 119 -0.06 3.40 -4.17
C LEU A 119 0.45 4.68 -3.53
N ALA A 120 1.76 4.76 -3.25
CA ALA A 120 2.40 5.99 -2.77
C ALA A 120 2.49 7.08 -3.85
N SER A 121 2.51 6.68 -5.13
CA SER A 121 2.57 7.62 -6.27
C SER A 121 1.21 8.25 -6.62
N LEU A 122 0.14 7.94 -5.88
CA LEU A 122 -1.19 8.49 -6.10
C LEU A 122 -1.33 9.90 -5.53
N LYS A 123 -2.28 10.67 -6.06
CA LYS A 123 -2.61 12.02 -5.57
C LYS A 123 -2.93 12.02 -4.07
N GLU A 124 -3.65 11.00 -3.60
CA GLU A 124 -3.79 10.70 -2.18
C GLU A 124 -3.06 9.37 -1.94
N PRO A 125 -1.92 9.38 -1.24
CA PRO A 125 -1.12 8.18 -1.08
C PRO A 125 -1.82 7.18 -0.16
N ILE A 126 -1.86 5.91 -0.58
CA ILE A 126 -2.26 4.81 0.31
C ILE A 126 -1.00 4.12 0.80
N VAL A 127 -0.78 4.17 2.10
CA VAL A 127 0.39 3.56 2.74
C VAL A 127 0.07 2.11 3.09
N ILE A 128 1.00 1.20 2.80
CA ILE A 128 0.91 -0.19 3.26
C ILE A 128 1.83 -0.34 4.49
N ALA A 129 1.29 -0.96 5.53
CA ALA A 129 1.99 -1.25 6.76
C ALA A 129 1.75 -2.69 7.22
N LYS A 130 2.67 -3.20 8.03
CA LYS A 130 2.58 -4.51 8.66
C LYS A 130 2.81 -4.40 10.17
N VAL A 131 2.10 -5.20 10.95
CA VAL A 131 2.19 -5.25 12.41
C VAL A 131 2.21 -6.70 12.87
N ASN A 132 3.16 -7.04 13.74
CA ASN A 132 3.21 -8.36 14.36
C ASN A 132 2.19 -8.42 15.51
N ALA A 133 1.00 -8.93 15.20
CA ALA A 133 -0.11 -9.00 16.13
C ALA A 133 0.06 -10.12 17.19
N ASP A 134 0.92 -11.11 16.92
CA ASP A 134 1.29 -12.16 17.88
C ASP A 134 2.13 -11.57 19.03
N LYS A 135 3.06 -10.67 18.71
CA LYS A 135 3.84 -9.93 19.71
C LYS A 135 3.01 -8.85 20.40
N PHE A 136 2.23 -8.09 19.64
CA PHE A 136 1.46 -6.94 20.11
C PHE A 136 -0.01 -7.29 20.37
N THR A 137 -0.23 -8.20 21.32
CA THR A 137 -1.56 -8.76 21.62
C THR A 137 -2.57 -7.72 22.09
N ARG A 138 -2.13 -6.63 22.74
CA ARG A 138 -3.02 -5.54 23.19
C ARG A 138 -3.62 -4.81 22.00
N LEU A 139 -2.80 -4.53 21.00
CA LEU A 139 -3.19 -3.89 19.76
C LEU A 139 -4.09 -4.83 18.95
N ALA A 140 -3.75 -6.12 18.85
CA ALA A 140 -4.60 -7.12 18.20
C ALA A 140 -6.02 -7.17 18.81
N ARG A 141 -6.13 -7.17 20.14
CA ARG A 141 -7.43 -7.12 20.83
C ARG A 141 -8.18 -5.81 20.63
N LYS A 142 -7.47 -4.66 20.60
CA LYS A 142 -8.09 -3.33 20.36
C LYS A 142 -8.84 -3.27 19.04
N TYR A 143 -8.39 -4.02 18.03
CA TYR A 143 -8.97 -4.04 16.69
C TYR A 143 -9.64 -5.37 16.34
N ASP A 144 -9.98 -6.20 17.33
CA ASP A 144 -10.69 -7.48 17.15
C ASP A 144 -10.02 -8.40 16.10
N ILE A 145 -8.72 -8.64 16.28
CA ILE A 145 -7.93 -9.54 15.42
C ILE A 145 -7.89 -10.93 16.06
N ASP A 146 -8.80 -11.81 15.62
CA ASP A 146 -8.92 -13.18 16.14
C ASP A 146 -8.16 -14.24 15.32
N GLY A 147 -7.62 -13.86 14.15
CA GLY A 147 -6.94 -14.78 13.26
C GLY A 147 -5.98 -14.10 12.28
N TYR A 148 -5.10 -14.89 11.68
CA TYR A 148 -4.05 -14.39 10.79
C TYR A 148 -4.07 -15.10 9.42
N PRO A 149 -3.78 -14.40 8.31
CA PRO A 149 -3.60 -12.95 8.20
C PRO A 149 -4.94 -12.21 8.23
N THR A 150 -4.97 -11.06 8.89
CA THR A 150 -6.11 -10.13 8.84
C THR A 150 -5.63 -8.79 8.30
N LEU A 151 -6.31 -8.29 7.28
CA LEU A 151 -6.04 -6.99 6.66
C LEU A 151 -7.10 -6.00 7.12
N LYS A 152 -6.69 -4.81 7.58
CA LYS A 152 -7.63 -3.70 7.85
C LYS A 152 -7.15 -2.43 7.16
N ILE A 153 -8.10 -1.72 6.54
CA ILE A 153 -7.87 -0.38 6.00
C ILE A 153 -8.30 0.62 7.06
N PHE A 154 -7.44 1.56 7.39
CA PHE A 154 -7.82 2.74 8.16
C PHE A 154 -8.03 3.89 7.20
N MET A 155 -9.24 4.45 7.23
CA MET A 155 -9.63 5.60 6.43
C MET A 155 -9.91 6.75 7.40
N HIS A 156 -9.05 7.77 7.44
CA HIS A 156 -9.15 8.90 8.37
C HIS A 156 -9.25 8.43 9.84
N GLY A 157 -8.43 7.45 10.21
CA GLY A 157 -8.44 6.85 11.54
C GLY A 157 -9.52 5.80 11.81
N VAL A 158 -10.48 5.61 10.90
CA VAL A 158 -11.56 4.63 11.10
C VAL A 158 -11.16 3.26 10.54
N PRO A 159 -11.11 2.20 11.36
CA PRO A 159 -10.81 0.85 10.90
C PRO A 159 -11.98 0.28 10.09
N VAL A 160 -11.65 -0.27 8.92
CA VAL A 160 -12.56 -0.98 8.02
C VAL A 160 -11.92 -2.31 7.66
N GLU A 161 -12.66 -3.40 7.79
CA GLU A 161 -12.18 -4.72 7.44
C GLU A 161 -11.97 -4.86 5.92
N TYR A 162 -10.81 -5.39 5.52
CA TYR A 162 -10.49 -5.62 4.12
C TYR A 162 -10.97 -7.00 3.67
N ASN A 163 -11.93 -7.00 2.74
CA ASN A 163 -12.48 -8.22 2.13
C ASN A 163 -12.14 -8.34 0.63
N GLY A 164 -11.15 -7.58 0.17
CA GLY A 164 -10.75 -7.57 -1.23
C GLY A 164 -9.77 -8.69 -1.62
N PRO A 165 -9.32 -8.69 -2.88
CA PRO A 165 -8.35 -9.65 -3.40
C PRO A 165 -6.96 -9.47 -2.77
N ARG A 166 -6.20 -10.56 -2.64
CA ARG A 166 -4.87 -10.54 -1.99
C ARG A 166 -3.67 -10.46 -2.95
N LYS A 167 -3.91 -10.51 -4.27
CA LYS A 167 -2.87 -10.34 -5.30
C LYS A 167 -2.58 -8.85 -5.53
N ALA A 168 -1.33 -8.48 -5.75
CA ALA A 168 -0.82 -7.11 -5.90
C ALA A 168 -1.64 -6.30 -6.90
N ASP A 169 -1.79 -6.79 -8.14
CA ASP A 169 -2.51 -6.08 -9.19
C ASP A 169 -3.95 -5.76 -8.79
N LEU A 170 -4.63 -6.77 -8.25
CA LEU A 170 -6.04 -6.69 -7.89
C LEU A 170 -6.23 -5.87 -6.61
N LEU A 171 -5.29 -5.98 -5.66
CA LEU A 171 -5.22 -5.20 -4.43
C LEU A 171 -5.06 -3.72 -4.75
N VAL A 172 -4.11 -3.38 -5.63
CA VAL A 172 -3.88 -1.99 -6.07
C VAL A 172 -5.12 -1.42 -6.73
N ARG A 173 -5.74 -2.16 -7.66
CA ARG A 173 -7.01 -1.75 -8.30
C ARG A 173 -8.12 -1.55 -7.27
N TYR A 174 -8.25 -2.47 -6.32
CA TYR A 174 -9.25 -2.39 -5.26
C TYR A 174 -9.02 -1.19 -4.33
N LEU A 175 -7.78 -0.90 -3.94
CA LEU A 175 -7.44 0.21 -3.05
C LEU A 175 -7.57 1.56 -3.75
N LYS A 176 -7.18 1.65 -5.02
CA LYS A 176 -7.35 2.86 -5.86
C LYS A 176 -8.80 3.36 -5.89
N LYS A 177 -9.79 2.47 -5.76
CA LYS A 177 -11.21 2.85 -5.66
C LYS A 177 -11.52 3.83 -4.53
N PHE A 178 -10.87 3.68 -3.38
CA PHE A 178 -11.21 4.45 -2.18
C PHE A 178 -10.72 5.90 -2.25
N VAL A 179 -9.57 6.09 -2.92
CA VAL A 179 -8.94 7.38 -3.20
C VAL A 179 -9.50 8.04 -4.48
N ALA A 180 -10.11 7.25 -5.36
CA ALA A 180 -10.70 7.80 -6.58
C ALA A 180 -11.70 8.92 -6.29
N PRO A 181 -11.77 9.94 -7.16
CA PRO A 181 -12.76 11.00 -7.03
C PRO A 181 -14.16 10.41 -7.00
N ASN A 182 -15.07 11.10 -6.29
CA ASN A 182 -16.44 10.62 -6.11
C ASN A 182 -17.17 10.47 -7.45
N VAL A 183 -16.90 11.37 -8.39
CA VAL A 183 -17.39 11.33 -9.77
C VAL A 183 -16.21 11.58 -10.69
N SER A 184 -15.97 10.67 -11.65
CA SER A 184 -15.06 10.91 -12.77
C SER A 184 -15.84 11.47 -13.96
N VAL A 185 -15.31 12.52 -14.57
CA VAL A 185 -15.87 13.05 -15.82
C VAL A 185 -15.17 12.36 -16.98
N LEU A 186 -15.94 11.83 -17.92
CA LEU A 186 -15.46 11.09 -19.09
C LEU A 186 -15.81 11.90 -20.35
N ASP A 187 -14.79 12.38 -21.04
CA ASP A 187 -14.93 13.26 -22.22
C ASP A 187 -14.56 12.53 -23.53
N SER A 188 -14.42 11.20 -23.53
CA SER A 188 -14.10 10.43 -24.75
C SER A 188 -14.42 8.95 -24.61
N ASP A 189 -14.57 8.24 -25.73
CA ASP A 189 -14.78 6.78 -25.75
C ASP A 189 -13.59 6.02 -25.14
N SER A 190 -12.37 6.50 -25.38
CA SER A 190 -11.16 5.95 -24.74
C SER A 190 -11.20 6.12 -23.22
N ALA A 191 -11.68 7.28 -22.73
CA ALA A 191 -11.82 7.48 -21.29
C ALA A 191 -12.84 6.51 -20.68
N ILE A 192 -13.90 6.14 -21.43
CA ILE A 192 -14.87 5.13 -21.00
C ILE A 192 -14.21 3.75 -20.92
N SER A 193 -13.46 3.32 -21.93
CA SER A 193 -12.77 2.02 -21.87
C SER A 193 -11.75 1.95 -20.74
N ASP A 194 -10.94 3.01 -20.59
CA ASP A 194 -9.92 3.09 -19.54
C ASP A 194 -10.56 3.08 -18.14
N PHE A 195 -11.71 3.74 -18.00
CA PHE A 195 -12.46 3.75 -16.75
C PHE A 195 -13.03 2.37 -16.41
N VAL A 196 -13.58 1.65 -17.40
CA VAL A 196 -14.09 0.29 -17.20
C VAL A 196 -12.96 -0.67 -16.83
N GLU A 197 -11.81 -0.56 -17.50
CA GLU A 197 -10.64 -1.39 -17.19
C GLU A 197 -10.08 -1.09 -15.79
N ALA A 198 -10.00 0.19 -15.42
CA ALA A 198 -9.54 0.63 -14.10
C ALA A 198 -10.49 0.19 -12.98
N ALA A 199 -11.81 0.25 -13.21
CA ALA A 199 -12.82 -0.17 -12.26
C ALA A 199 -12.86 -1.70 -12.06
N GLY A 200 -12.52 -2.46 -13.11
CA GLY A 200 -12.50 -3.92 -13.09
C GLY A 200 -13.88 -4.54 -12.83
N THR A 201 -13.89 -5.78 -12.33
CA THR A 201 -15.13 -6.55 -12.10
C THR A 201 -15.62 -6.56 -10.65
N TYR A 202 -14.87 -5.93 -9.73
CA TYR A 202 -15.14 -6.03 -8.29
C TYR A 202 -16.22 -5.08 -7.79
N PHE A 203 -16.43 -3.96 -8.48
CA PHE A 203 -17.42 -2.95 -8.10
C PHE A 203 -18.34 -2.67 -9.28
N PRO A 204 -19.66 -2.61 -9.09
CA PRO A 204 -20.58 -2.13 -10.12
C PRO A 204 -20.22 -0.71 -10.55
N ILE A 205 -20.43 -0.44 -11.84
CA ILE A 205 -20.11 0.83 -12.48
C ILE A 205 -21.42 1.51 -12.89
N TYR A 206 -21.57 2.78 -12.53
CA TYR A 206 -22.65 3.65 -12.98
C TYR A 206 -22.05 4.75 -13.85
N ILE A 207 -22.44 4.76 -15.13
CA ILE A 207 -22.07 5.81 -16.09
C ILE A 207 -23.35 6.57 -16.43
N GLY A 208 -23.42 7.83 -15.99
CA GLY A 208 -24.52 8.73 -16.31
C GLY A 208 -24.24 9.48 -17.61
N PHE A 209 -25.12 9.35 -18.59
CA PHE A 209 -25.04 10.09 -19.85
C PHE A 209 -25.99 11.30 -19.79
N GLY A 210 -25.48 12.50 -20.04
CA GLY A 210 -26.31 13.72 -20.08
C GLY A 210 -26.93 14.14 -18.74
N LEU A 211 -26.39 13.64 -17.63
CA LEU A 211 -26.84 14.00 -16.29
C LEU A 211 -25.98 15.11 -15.70
N ASP A 212 -26.61 16.01 -14.94
CA ASP A 212 -25.89 16.99 -14.14
C ASP A 212 -24.97 16.31 -13.13
N GLU A 213 -23.72 16.75 -13.10
CA GLU A 213 -22.68 16.27 -12.17
C GLU A 213 -23.15 16.36 -10.71
N LEU A 214 -23.97 17.36 -10.39
CA LEU A 214 -24.53 17.60 -9.05
C LEU A 214 -25.51 16.52 -8.58
N VAL A 215 -26.22 15.86 -9.49
CA VAL A 215 -27.17 14.79 -9.13
C VAL A 215 -26.39 13.52 -8.83
N ILE A 216 -25.42 13.20 -9.68
CA ILE A 216 -24.55 12.04 -9.51
C ILE A 216 -23.63 12.21 -8.29
N SER A 217 -23.17 13.43 -7.99
CA SER A 217 -22.33 13.67 -6.82
C SER A 217 -23.03 13.30 -5.51
N LYS A 218 -24.32 13.62 -5.34
CA LYS A 218 -25.11 13.21 -4.16
C LYS A 218 -25.22 11.69 -4.01
N LEU A 219 -25.45 11.00 -5.12
CA LEU A 219 -25.51 9.53 -5.13
C LEU A 219 -24.14 8.90 -4.87
N SER A 220 -23.10 9.48 -5.47
CA SER A 220 -21.73 8.99 -5.32
C SER A 220 -21.24 9.06 -3.88
N VAL A 221 -21.58 10.12 -3.13
CA VAL A 221 -21.25 10.23 -1.70
C VAL A 221 -21.95 9.13 -0.91
N LYS A 222 -23.23 8.88 -1.19
CA LYS A 222 -24.03 7.87 -0.47
C LYS A 222 -23.55 6.43 -0.75
N TYR A 223 -23.10 6.16 -1.97
CA TYR A 223 -22.78 4.81 -2.44
C TYR A 223 -21.30 4.61 -2.80
N LYS A 224 -20.40 5.49 -2.35
CA LYS A 224 -18.95 5.46 -2.68
C LYS A 224 -18.30 4.09 -2.45
N LYS A 225 -18.69 3.42 -1.34
CA LYS A 225 -18.17 2.09 -0.95
C LYS A 225 -18.72 0.93 -1.78
N LYS A 226 -19.77 1.15 -2.57
CA LYS A 226 -20.48 0.11 -3.29
C LYS A 226 -20.28 0.16 -4.80
N ALA A 227 -20.01 1.33 -5.38
CA ALA A 227 -19.97 1.48 -6.83
C ALA A 227 -19.05 2.59 -7.32
N TRP A 228 -18.64 2.49 -8.59
CA TRP A 228 -18.03 3.58 -9.36
C TRP A 228 -19.10 4.46 -9.98
N PHE A 229 -18.86 5.76 -9.97
CA PHE A 229 -19.75 6.76 -10.55
C PHE A 229 -18.95 7.60 -11.51
N SER A 230 -19.44 7.73 -12.73
CA SER A 230 -18.90 8.62 -13.73
C SER A 230 -20.01 9.33 -14.48
N VAL A 231 -19.67 10.48 -15.07
CA VAL A 231 -20.55 11.23 -15.96
C VAL A 231 -19.84 11.38 -17.30
N ALA A 232 -20.47 10.93 -18.37
CA ALA A 232 -19.99 11.13 -19.73
C ALA A 232 -20.58 12.44 -20.29
N LYS A 233 -19.72 13.38 -20.68
CA LYS A 233 -20.13 14.69 -21.24
C LYS A 233 -20.22 14.69 -22.76
N ASP A 234 -19.57 13.74 -23.42
CA ASP A 234 -19.51 13.68 -24.87
C ASP A 234 -20.70 12.90 -25.46
N PHE A 235 -21.74 13.63 -25.82
CA PHE A 235 -22.54 13.25 -26.98
C PHE A 235 -21.85 13.82 -28.21
N SER A 236 -20.86 13.11 -28.74
CA SER A 236 -20.60 13.20 -30.17
C SER A 236 -21.84 12.65 -30.87
N GLU A 237 -22.67 13.53 -31.44
CA GLU A 237 -23.86 13.16 -32.22
C GLU A 237 -23.54 12.22 -33.40
N ALA A 238 -22.26 11.93 -33.68
CA ALA A 238 -21.83 10.99 -34.71
C ALA A 238 -22.20 9.53 -34.40
N TRP A 239 -22.30 9.09 -33.14
CA TRP A 239 -22.69 7.69 -32.85
C TRP A 239 -24.21 7.52 -32.92
N LEU A 240 -24.98 8.48 -32.41
CA LEU A 240 -26.45 8.37 -32.35
C LEU A 240 -27.12 8.44 -33.73
N MET A 241 -26.43 8.99 -34.74
CA MET A 241 -26.91 9.07 -36.13
C MET A 241 -26.45 7.91 -37.01
N VAL A 242 -25.57 7.02 -36.55
CA VAL A 242 -25.07 5.87 -37.36
C VAL A 242 -25.78 4.55 -37.03
N ALA A 243 -26.60 4.50 -35.97
CA ALA A 243 -27.33 3.29 -35.58
C ALA A 243 -28.87 3.36 -35.79
N TYR A 244 -29.37 4.41 -36.45
CA TYR A 244 -30.77 4.50 -36.87
C TYR A 244 -30.88 4.84 -38.35
N ASP A 245 -30.54 3.84 -39.18
CA ASP A 245 -31.01 3.80 -40.56
C ASP A 245 -32.37 3.07 -40.57
N PHE A 246 -33.46 3.84 -40.48
CA PHE A 246 -34.84 3.34 -40.59
C PHE A 246 -35.29 3.11 -42.05
N ASP A 247 -34.39 3.28 -43.04
CA ASP A 247 -34.76 3.34 -44.46
C ASP A 247 -34.52 2.05 -45.27
N ASN A 248 -34.51 0.87 -44.64
CA ASN A 248 -34.70 -0.39 -45.37
C ASN A 248 -36.09 -0.95 -45.11
N GLY A 249 -37.05 -0.33 -45.80
CA GLY A 249 -38.40 -0.81 -45.93
C GLY A 249 -38.46 -2.23 -46.49
N ILE A 250 -39.21 -3.08 -45.81
CA ILE A 250 -39.86 -4.24 -46.42
C ILE A 250 -41.35 -4.03 -46.22
N LEU A 251 -41.95 -3.30 -47.16
CA LEU A 251 -43.34 -3.51 -47.55
C LEU A 251 -43.36 -4.69 -48.54
N LEU A 252 -44.41 -5.50 -48.41
CA LEU A 252 -44.76 -6.70 -49.19
C LEU A 252 -44.41 -6.64 -50.69
#